data_AF-A0A1L9AX35-F1
#
_entry.id   AF-A0A1L9AX35-F1
#
_cell.length_a   1.000
_cell.length_b   1.000
_cell.length_c   1.000
_cell.angle_alpha   90.00
_cell.angle_beta   90.00
_cell.angle_gamma   90.00
#
_symmetry.space_group_name_H-M   'P 1'
#
loop_
_entity.id
_entity.type
_entity.pdbx_description
1 polymer ?
#
loop_
_entity_poly.entity_id
_entity_poly.type
_entity_poly.pdbx_seq_one_letter_code
_entity_poly.pdbx_strand_id
1 'polypeptide(L)'
;MVRVLLTDPGTRRHYLTVGFTQAAVIIALVVMFPEWKDDVAREVGKLTGVELWLVYSAAILSSLQLVQWIVIALSRDHHTELSREASVRTGLEPEDEPLEPRVRLNIPWLVKKLKQHWRAMWLFAWGMPVLWGANRLGRLAYGNVLGETGLMPILASLWGAWWFVVFTAGKSARAWTQENARAPWFLRAWDWLGSRVAPLGSYGRRWARVTHPVYSPAACVEQRPWGLMGLALARALSALPLVRCFLRPTIPVAAAHLLAAEGHPVRSANPPASALAAVGSLPPDATPASPPLPVAGARPPG
;
A
#
# COMPACT_ATOMS: atom_id res chain seq x y z
N MET A 1 -5.68 16.63 2.73
CA MET A 1 -6.36 15.76 1.74
C MET A 1 -7.62 15.08 2.29
N VAL A 2 -7.57 14.26 3.35
CA VAL A 2 -8.80 13.75 4.03
C VAL A 2 -9.76 14.88 4.39
N ARG A 3 -9.21 15.99 4.89
CA ARG A 3 -9.96 17.22 5.18
C ARG A 3 -10.69 17.80 3.95
N VAL A 4 -10.13 17.67 2.74
CA VAL A 4 -10.68 18.18 1.47
C VAL A 4 -11.80 17.28 0.95
N LEU A 5 -11.61 15.96 1.01
CA LEU A 5 -12.66 14.99 0.68
C LEU A 5 -13.85 15.06 1.66
N LEU A 6 -13.59 15.43 2.92
CA LEU A 6 -14.62 15.59 3.95
C LEU A 6 -15.32 16.96 3.91
N THR A 7 -14.82 17.94 3.13
CA THR A 7 -15.44 19.27 3.05
C THR A 7 -16.67 19.27 2.15
N ASP A 8 -16.72 18.39 1.14
CA ASP A 8 -17.90 18.22 0.28
C ASP A 8 -18.88 17.21 0.89
N PRO A 9 -20.11 17.63 1.27
CA PRO A 9 -21.10 16.75 1.87
C PRO A 9 -21.58 15.63 0.94
N GLY A 10 -21.57 15.83 -0.38
CA GLY A 10 -21.97 14.83 -1.36
C GLY A 10 -20.97 13.67 -1.42
N THR A 11 -19.71 14.01 -1.67
CA THR A 11 -18.61 13.03 -1.70
C THR A 11 -18.44 12.33 -0.35
N ARG A 12 -18.59 13.05 0.77
CA ARG A 12 -18.52 12.47 2.12
C ARG A 12 -19.61 11.42 2.37
N ARG A 13 -20.87 11.70 1.98
CA ARG A 13 -21.96 10.73 2.15
C ARG A 13 -21.72 9.48 1.32
N HIS A 14 -21.39 9.65 0.04
CA HIS A 14 -21.11 8.51 -0.83
C HIS A 14 -19.95 7.65 -0.28
N TYR A 15 -18.89 8.30 0.18
CA TYR A 15 -17.74 7.64 0.79
C TYR A 15 -18.09 6.83 2.04
N LEU A 16 -18.83 7.45 2.98
CA LEU A 16 -19.24 6.78 4.21
C LEU A 16 -20.18 5.63 3.91
N THR A 17 -21.15 5.80 3.00
CA THR A 17 -22.07 4.73 2.62
C THR A 17 -21.32 3.52 2.09
N VAL A 18 -20.41 3.71 1.12
CA VAL A 18 -19.61 2.59 0.58
C VAL A 18 -18.77 1.92 1.67
N GLY A 19 -18.10 2.71 2.52
CA GLY A 19 -17.30 2.18 3.62
C GLY A 19 -18.11 1.36 4.63
N PHE A 20 -19.27 1.88 5.05
CA PHE A 20 -20.18 1.20 5.97
C PHE A 20 -20.80 -0.05 5.35
N THR A 21 -21.23 0.00 4.09
CA THR A 21 -21.78 -1.16 3.40
C THR A 21 -20.74 -2.27 3.29
N GLN A 22 -19.48 -1.94 2.97
CA GLN A 22 -18.40 -2.93 2.93
C GLN A 22 -18.12 -3.54 4.31
N ALA A 23 -18.06 -2.72 5.36
CA ALA A 23 -17.89 -3.21 6.72
C ALA A 23 -19.04 -4.12 7.16
N ALA A 24 -20.29 -3.73 6.86
CA ALA A 24 -21.48 -4.51 7.17
C ALA A 24 -21.50 -5.85 6.43
N VAL A 25 -21.13 -5.89 5.14
CA VAL A 25 -21.03 -7.14 4.37
C VAL A 25 -19.95 -8.07 4.93
N ILE A 26 -18.79 -7.52 5.31
CA ILE A 26 -17.72 -8.31 5.94
C ILE A 26 -18.21 -8.93 7.25
N ILE A 27 -18.85 -8.14 8.11
CA ILE A 27 -19.41 -8.62 9.39
C ILE A 27 -20.50 -9.66 9.13
N ALA A 28 -21.42 -9.41 8.19
CA ALA A 28 -22.48 -10.34 7.85
C ALA A 28 -21.93 -11.68 7.35
N LEU A 29 -20.92 -11.67 6.47
CA LEU A 29 -20.26 -12.90 6.02
C LEU A 29 -19.62 -13.65 7.18
N VAL A 30 -18.91 -12.98 8.09
CA VAL A 30 -18.32 -13.64 9.27
C VAL A 30 -19.39 -14.27 10.17
N VAL A 31 -20.53 -13.59 10.34
CA VAL A 31 -21.65 -14.09 11.16
C VAL A 31 -22.40 -15.24 10.47
N MET A 32 -22.52 -15.22 9.13
CA MET A 32 -23.25 -16.23 8.36
C MET A 32 -22.53 -17.58 8.21
N PHE A 33 -21.25 -17.70 8.59
CA PHE A 33 -20.52 -18.97 8.61
C PHE A 33 -20.20 -19.46 10.03
N PRO A 34 -21.21 -19.72 10.89
CA PRO A 34 -20.98 -20.23 12.24
C PRO A 34 -20.43 -21.66 12.24
N GLU A 35 -20.79 -22.48 11.26
CA GLU A 35 -20.28 -23.86 11.14
C GLU A 35 -18.77 -23.92 10.95
N TRP A 36 -18.20 -22.93 10.24
CA TRP A 36 -16.75 -22.80 10.11
C TRP A 36 -16.06 -22.54 11.45
N LYS A 37 -16.70 -21.77 12.35
CA LYS A 37 -16.18 -21.51 13.70
C LYS A 37 -16.15 -22.81 14.51
N ASP A 38 -17.17 -23.64 14.38
CA ASP A 38 -17.28 -24.91 15.10
C ASP A 38 -16.29 -25.95 14.57
N ASP A 39 -16.07 -26.02 13.25
CA ASP A 39 -15.07 -26.91 12.65
C ASP A 39 -13.64 -26.47 12.98
N VAL A 40 -13.33 -25.16 12.95
CA VAL A 40 -12.04 -24.64 13.41
C VAL A 40 -11.86 -24.89 14.92
N ALA A 41 -12.89 -24.69 15.73
CA ALA A 41 -12.81 -24.96 17.17
C ALA A 41 -12.58 -26.45 17.47
N ARG A 42 -13.20 -27.35 16.69
CA ARG A 42 -13.05 -28.81 16.83
C ARG A 42 -11.64 -29.28 16.47
N GLU A 43 -11.06 -28.75 15.39
CA GLU A 43 -9.72 -29.12 14.95
C GLU A 43 -8.63 -28.55 15.88
N VAL A 44 -8.86 -27.35 16.43
CA VAL A 44 -7.88 -26.60 17.24
C VAL A 44 -8.04 -26.89 18.74
N GLY A 45 -9.13 -27.53 19.18
CA GLY A 45 -9.36 -27.96 20.57
C GLY A 45 -8.34 -28.97 21.15
N LYS A 46 -7.36 -29.39 20.34
CA LYS A 46 -6.20 -30.22 20.77
C LYS A 46 -4.98 -29.39 21.21
N LEU A 47 -5.00 -28.06 21.08
CA LEU A 47 -3.88 -27.15 21.36
C LEU A 47 -4.07 -26.36 22.66
N THR A 48 -2.97 -25.89 23.25
CA THR A 48 -2.99 -25.12 24.51
C THR A 48 -3.62 -23.72 24.33
N GLY A 49 -4.10 -23.08 25.41
CA GLY A 49 -4.93 -21.86 25.35
C GLY A 49 -4.34 -20.69 24.55
N VAL A 50 -3.02 -20.48 24.56
CA VAL A 50 -2.37 -19.40 23.78
C VAL A 50 -2.23 -19.79 22.30
N GLU A 51 -1.90 -21.04 22.00
CA GLU A 51 -1.82 -21.54 20.62
C GLU A 51 -3.21 -21.56 19.96
N LEU A 52 -4.23 -21.99 20.69
CA LEU A 52 -5.63 -21.93 20.27
C LEU A 52 -6.03 -20.48 19.92
N TRP A 53 -5.70 -19.52 20.77
CA TRP A 53 -6.01 -18.11 20.52
C TRP A 53 -5.26 -17.55 19.30
N LEU A 54 -3.99 -17.91 19.11
CA LEU A 54 -3.19 -17.47 17.95
C LEU A 54 -3.71 -18.07 16.64
N VAL A 55 -3.98 -19.38 16.61
CA VAL A 55 -4.51 -20.08 15.43
C VAL A 55 -5.88 -19.53 15.07
N TYR A 56 -6.76 -19.36 16.05
CA TYR A 56 -8.09 -18.79 15.85
C TYR A 56 -8.03 -17.34 15.34
N SER A 57 -7.15 -16.52 15.94
CA SER A 57 -6.92 -15.14 15.49
C SER A 57 -6.38 -15.09 14.06
N ALA A 58 -5.42 -15.96 13.71
CA ALA A 58 -4.86 -16.06 12.38
C ALA A 58 -5.91 -16.50 11.34
N ALA A 59 -6.75 -17.48 11.70
CA ALA A 59 -7.83 -17.96 10.85
C ALA A 59 -8.86 -16.85 10.56
N ILE A 60 -9.31 -16.13 11.60
CA ILE A 60 -10.22 -14.99 11.45
C ILE A 60 -9.58 -13.88 10.63
N LEU A 61 -8.32 -13.52 10.92
CA LEU A 61 -7.63 -12.48 10.17
C LEU A 61 -7.48 -12.87 8.70
N SER A 62 -7.19 -14.14 8.41
CA SER A 62 -7.07 -14.66 7.05
C SER A 62 -8.41 -14.65 6.30
N SER A 63 -9.49 -15.12 6.93
CA SER A 63 -10.82 -15.12 6.31
C SER A 63 -11.32 -13.70 6.07
N LEU A 64 -11.12 -12.81 7.03
CA LEU A 64 -11.49 -11.40 6.90
C LEU A 64 -10.66 -10.69 5.83
N GLN A 65 -9.38 -11.04 5.70
CA GLN A 65 -8.51 -10.57 4.62
C GLN A 65 -8.96 -11.08 3.24
N LEU A 66 -9.44 -12.32 3.15
CA LEU A 66 -9.96 -12.92 1.93
C LEU A 66 -11.28 -12.25 1.49
N VAL A 67 -12.23 -12.12 2.42
CA VAL A 67 -13.50 -11.41 2.17
C VAL A 67 -13.23 -9.98 1.74
N GLN A 68 -12.31 -9.29 2.44
CA GLN A 68 -11.90 -7.96 2.05
C GLN A 68 -11.37 -7.94 0.61
N TRP A 69 -10.54 -8.90 0.21
CA TRP A 69 -10.05 -9.00 -1.17
C TRP A 69 -11.18 -9.16 -2.21
N ILE A 70 -12.19 -9.97 -1.89
CA ILE A 70 -13.36 -10.19 -2.75
C ILE A 70 -14.16 -8.90 -2.89
N VAL A 71 -14.49 -8.25 -1.76
CA VAL A 71 -15.21 -6.97 -1.74
C VAL A 71 -14.45 -5.91 -2.54
N ILE A 72 -13.14 -5.83 -2.33
CA ILE A 72 -12.22 -4.94 -3.06
C ILE A 72 -12.23 -5.20 -4.56
N ALA A 73 -12.29 -6.47 -4.98
CA ALA A 73 -12.30 -6.85 -6.38
C ALA A 73 -13.64 -6.47 -7.04
N LEU A 74 -14.74 -6.60 -6.30
CA LEU A 74 -16.08 -6.22 -6.75
C LEU A 74 -16.29 -4.69 -6.79
N SER A 75 -15.71 -3.96 -5.84
CA SER A 75 -15.87 -2.50 -5.71
C SER A 75 -14.83 -1.68 -6.48
N ARG A 76 -13.93 -2.33 -7.23
CA ARG A 76 -12.77 -1.67 -7.83
C ARG A 76 -13.14 -0.53 -8.78
N ASP A 77 -14.14 -0.72 -9.63
CA ASP A 77 -14.47 0.24 -10.67
C ASP A 77 -14.99 1.55 -10.04
N HIS A 78 -15.77 1.45 -8.95
CA HIS A 78 -16.21 2.61 -8.17
C HIS A 78 -15.04 3.31 -7.45
N HIS A 79 -14.05 2.56 -6.97
CA HIS A 79 -12.86 3.17 -6.36
C HIS A 79 -11.97 3.90 -7.38
N THR A 80 -11.95 3.42 -8.63
CA THR A 80 -11.15 4.03 -9.71
C THR A 80 -11.77 5.36 -10.12
N GLU A 81 -13.09 5.40 -10.28
CA GLU A 81 -13.85 6.63 -10.53
C GLU A 81 -13.66 7.66 -9.40
N LEU A 82 -13.80 7.22 -8.13
CA LEU A 82 -13.60 8.11 -6.98
C LEU A 82 -12.18 8.68 -6.91
N SER A 83 -11.16 7.88 -7.27
CA SER A 83 -9.78 8.34 -7.32
C SER A 83 -9.52 9.35 -8.45
N ARG A 84 -10.20 9.17 -9.59
CA ARG A 84 -10.18 10.10 -10.72
C ARG A 84 -10.79 11.44 -10.34
N GLU A 85 -11.99 11.43 -9.74
CA GLU A 85 -12.64 12.66 -9.27
C GLU A 85 -11.76 13.40 -8.26
N ALA A 86 -11.13 12.68 -7.35
CA ALA A 86 -10.20 13.28 -6.39
C ALA A 86 -8.98 13.91 -7.08
N SER A 87 -8.39 13.24 -8.08
CA SER A 87 -7.23 13.76 -8.84
C SER A 87 -7.57 15.02 -9.64
N VAL A 88 -8.71 15.01 -10.34
CA VAL A 88 -9.22 16.17 -11.09
C VAL A 88 -9.45 17.35 -10.15
N ARG A 89 -10.05 17.11 -8.98
CA ARG A 89 -10.31 18.16 -7.98
C ARG A 89 -9.05 18.68 -7.30
N THR A 90 -7.96 17.91 -7.27
CA THR A 90 -6.66 18.36 -6.74
C THR A 90 -5.73 18.92 -7.81
N GLY A 91 -6.18 19.00 -9.07
CA GLY A 91 -5.41 19.55 -10.20
C GLY A 91 -4.29 18.63 -10.70
N LEU A 92 -4.35 17.33 -10.39
CA LEU A 92 -3.41 16.34 -10.90
C LEU A 92 -3.97 15.67 -12.16
N GLU A 93 -3.14 15.57 -13.20
CA GLU A 93 -3.48 14.87 -14.44
C GLU A 93 -3.86 13.41 -14.12
N PRO A 94 -5.10 12.97 -14.42
CA PRO A 94 -5.54 11.64 -14.07
C PRO A 94 -4.75 10.58 -14.85
N GLU A 95 -4.20 9.59 -14.16
CA GLU A 95 -3.47 8.48 -14.81
C GLU A 95 -4.40 7.46 -15.51
N ASP A 96 -5.72 7.50 -15.24
CA ASP A 96 -6.68 6.48 -15.69
C ASP A 96 -7.73 7.04 -16.69
N GLU A 97 -8.01 6.29 -17.76
CA GLU A 97 -9.04 6.59 -18.77
C GLU A 97 -10.47 6.61 -18.18
N PRO A 98 -11.43 7.33 -18.81
CA PRO A 98 -12.83 7.30 -18.41
C PRO A 98 -13.41 5.88 -18.51
N LEU A 99 -13.93 5.34 -17.40
CA LEU A 99 -14.59 4.03 -17.35
C LEU A 99 -16.03 4.22 -16.85
N GLU A 100 -17.00 3.54 -17.48
CA GLU A 100 -18.35 3.43 -16.93
C GLU A 100 -18.37 2.45 -15.76
N PRO A 101 -18.90 2.82 -14.58
CA PRO A 101 -18.90 1.95 -13.40
C PRO A 101 -19.81 0.73 -13.64
N ARG A 102 -19.23 -0.46 -13.67
CA ARG A 102 -19.99 -1.73 -13.73
C ARG A 102 -19.51 -2.67 -12.63
N VAL A 103 -20.43 -3.32 -11.93
CA VAL A 103 -20.06 -4.34 -10.93
C VAL A 103 -19.69 -5.62 -11.69
N ARG A 104 -18.40 -5.80 -11.99
CA ARG A 104 -17.88 -7.01 -12.64
C ARG A 104 -16.64 -7.51 -11.92
N LEU A 105 -16.58 -8.82 -11.68
CA LEU A 105 -15.38 -9.47 -11.20
C LEU A 105 -14.35 -9.49 -12.33
N ASN A 106 -13.37 -8.57 -12.28
CA ASN A 106 -12.32 -8.49 -13.28
C ASN A 106 -11.27 -9.60 -13.04
N ILE A 107 -11.56 -10.81 -13.54
CA ILE A 107 -10.66 -11.97 -13.46
C ILE A 107 -9.25 -11.64 -14.03
N PRO A 108 -9.10 -10.97 -15.19
CA PRO A 108 -7.78 -10.59 -15.69
C PRO A 108 -6.96 -9.75 -14.71
N TRP A 109 -7.59 -8.81 -14.01
CA TRP A 109 -6.92 -8.04 -12.95
C TRP A 109 -6.53 -8.90 -11.76
N LEU A 110 -7.42 -9.80 -11.33
CA LEU A 110 -7.14 -10.71 -10.22
C LEU A 110 -5.92 -11.59 -10.55
N VAL A 111 -5.87 -12.15 -11.75
CA VAL A 111 -4.73 -12.94 -12.25
C VAL A 111 -3.47 -12.08 -12.33
N LYS A 112 -3.55 -10.84 -12.84
CA LYS A 112 -2.42 -9.91 -12.87
C LYS A 112 -1.88 -9.63 -11.46
N LYS A 113 -2.77 -9.44 -10.48
CA LYS A 113 -2.41 -9.23 -9.08
C LYS A 113 -1.82 -10.48 -8.44
N LEU A 114 -2.40 -11.65 -8.66
CA LEU A 114 -1.89 -12.91 -8.14
C LEU A 114 -0.50 -13.20 -8.72
N LYS A 115 -0.32 -13.01 -10.03
CA LYS A 115 0.98 -13.12 -10.70
C LYS A 115 2.02 -12.14 -10.11
N GLN A 116 1.61 -10.93 -9.74
CA GLN A 116 2.48 -9.97 -9.05
C GLN A 116 2.94 -10.48 -7.67
N HIS A 117 2.02 -11.05 -6.88
CA HIS A 117 2.37 -11.64 -5.56
C HIS A 117 3.23 -12.89 -5.73
N TRP A 118 2.93 -13.72 -6.72
CA TRP A 118 3.71 -14.90 -7.05
C TRP A 118 5.15 -14.54 -7.41
N ARG A 119 5.34 -13.52 -8.25
CA ARG A 119 6.68 -12.99 -8.57
C ARG A 119 7.39 -12.46 -7.33
N ALA A 120 6.69 -11.73 -6.46
CA ALA A 120 7.26 -11.24 -5.20
C ALA A 120 7.71 -12.39 -4.28
N MET A 121 6.90 -13.44 -4.19
CA MET A 121 7.22 -14.64 -3.42
C MET A 121 8.43 -15.37 -3.99
N TRP A 122 8.54 -15.50 -5.31
CA TRP A 122 9.73 -16.07 -5.95
C TRP A 122 10.99 -15.23 -5.66
N LEU A 123 10.91 -13.91 -5.78
CA LEU A 123 12.03 -13.01 -5.47
C LEU A 123 12.49 -13.16 -4.02
N PHE A 124 11.54 -13.27 -3.10
CA PHE A 124 11.82 -13.55 -1.69
C PHE A 124 12.48 -14.93 -1.50
N ALA A 125 11.92 -15.98 -2.11
CA ALA A 125 12.41 -17.35 -2.01
C ALA A 125 13.84 -17.52 -2.52
N TRP A 126 14.21 -16.80 -3.60
CA TRP A 126 15.58 -16.79 -4.10
C TRP A 126 16.59 -16.21 -3.10
N GLY A 127 16.19 -15.42 -2.10
CA GLY A 127 17.10 -14.99 -1.03
C GLY A 127 17.32 -16.04 0.06
N MET A 128 16.41 -17.01 0.22
CA MET A 128 16.42 -17.95 1.35
C MET A 128 17.67 -18.84 1.41
N PRO A 129 18.20 -19.39 0.30
CA PRO A 129 19.45 -20.14 0.34
C PRO A 129 20.64 -19.32 0.84
N VAL A 130 20.69 -18.03 0.50
CA VAL A 130 21.73 -17.11 0.97
C VAL A 130 21.62 -16.87 2.47
N LEU A 131 20.41 -16.61 2.96
CA LEU A 131 20.17 -16.42 4.40
C LEU A 131 20.46 -17.69 5.19
N TRP A 132 20.12 -18.86 4.64
CA TRP A 132 20.43 -20.15 5.25
C TRP A 132 21.94 -20.36 5.36
N GLY A 133 22.70 -20.07 4.29
CA GLY A 133 24.16 -20.12 4.29
C GLY A 133 24.77 -19.14 5.31
N ALA A 134 24.27 -17.90 5.36
CA ALA A 134 24.71 -16.89 6.33
C ALA A 134 24.41 -17.30 7.78
N ASN A 135 23.23 -17.85 8.07
CA ASN A 135 22.89 -18.40 9.37
C ASN A 135 23.80 -19.60 9.72
N ARG A 136 24.15 -20.45 8.75
CA ARG A 136 25.04 -21.58 9.00
C ARG A 136 26.46 -21.13 9.32
N LEU A 137 27.00 -20.16 8.58
CA LEU A 137 28.29 -19.51 8.84
C LEU A 137 28.29 -18.81 10.21
N GLY A 138 27.23 -18.07 10.53
CA GLY A 138 27.08 -17.40 11.83
C GLY A 138 27.08 -18.38 13.00
N ARG A 139 26.42 -19.54 12.86
CA ARG A 139 26.48 -20.60 13.87
C ARG A 139 27.87 -21.22 14.01
N LEU A 140 28.62 -21.36 12.92
CA LEU A 140 29.99 -21.87 13.00
C LEU A 140 30.94 -20.88 13.69
N ALA A 141 30.78 -19.58 13.43
CA ALA A 141 31.64 -18.54 14.00
C ALA A 141 31.25 -18.12 15.43
N TYR A 142 29.96 -18.07 15.75
CA TYR A 142 29.42 -17.51 17.00
C TYR A 142 28.46 -18.47 17.73
N GLY A 143 28.60 -19.78 17.49
CA GLY A 143 27.68 -20.81 18.00
C GLY A 143 27.44 -20.77 19.51
N ASN A 144 28.46 -20.39 20.29
CA ASN A 144 28.37 -20.29 21.75
C ASN A 144 27.50 -19.11 22.23
N VAL A 145 27.29 -18.08 21.38
CA VAL A 145 26.59 -16.83 21.75
C VAL A 145 25.14 -16.82 21.20
N LEU A 146 24.90 -17.43 20.04
CA LEU A 146 23.63 -17.32 19.33
C LEU A 146 22.55 -18.32 19.78
N GLY A 147 22.90 -19.28 20.65
CA GLY A 147 21.98 -20.30 21.15
C GLY A 147 21.36 -21.17 20.05
N GLU A 148 20.34 -21.95 20.41
CA GLU A 148 19.63 -22.83 19.47
C GLU A 148 18.75 -22.06 18.46
N THR A 149 18.27 -20.87 18.84
CA THR A 149 17.29 -20.10 18.08
C THR A 149 17.85 -19.60 16.74
N GLY A 150 19.17 -19.41 16.63
CA GLY A 150 19.86 -19.03 15.40
C GLY A 150 19.46 -17.65 14.84
N LEU A 151 20.18 -17.19 13.82
CA LEU A 151 19.92 -15.88 13.19
C LEU A 151 18.81 -15.92 12.15
N MET A 152 18.32 -17.11 11.79
CA MET A 152 17.41 -17.28 10.66
C MET A 152 16.11 -16.47 10.78
N PRO A 153 15.40 -16.44 11.93
CA PRO A 153 14.16 -15.65 12.04
C PRO A 153 14.40 -14.15 11.86
N ILE A 154 15.50 -13.64 12.44
CA ILE A 154 15.90 -12.23 12.33
C ILE A 154 16.26 -11.90 10.88
N LEU A 155 17.09 -12.72 10.25
CA LEU A 155 17.50 -12.56 8.85
C LEU A 155 16.32 -12.64 7.88
N ALA A 156 15.43 -13.61 8.06
CA ALA A 156 14.22 -13.75 7.26
C ALA A 156 13.27 -12.57 7.44
N SER A 157 13.16 -12.04 8.66
CA SER A 157 12.30 -10.88 8.96
C SER A 157 12.86 -9.60 8.33
N LEU A 158 14.17 -9.36 8.44
CA LEU A 158 14.85 -8.23 7.78
C LEU A 158 14.74 -8.33 6.26
N TRP A 159 14.90 -9.54 5.70
CA TRP A 159 14.73 -9.80 4.28
C TRP A 159 13.29 -9.51 3.80
N GLY A 160 12.30 -9.97 4.57
CA GLY A 160 10.90 -9.71 4.31
C GLY A 160 10.55 -8.22 4.39
N ALA A 161 11.07 -7.53 5.41
CA ALA A 161 10.89 -6.10 5.58
C ALA A 161 11.49 -5.31 4.41
N TRP A 162 12.71 -5.65 3.97
CA TRP A 162 13.33 -5.01 2.81
C TRP A 162 12.49 -5.16 1.53
N TRP A 163 12.05 -6.39 1.21
CA TRP A 163 11.18 -6.63 0.06
C TRP A 163 9.82 -5.93 0.18
N PHE A 164 9.25 -5.89 1.38
CA PHE A 164 8.00 -5.19 1.62
C PHE A 164 8.11 -3.70 1.31
N VAL A 165 9.22 -3.05 1.67
CA VAL A 165 9.51 -1.66 1.32
C VAL A 165 9.66 -1.51 -0.21
N VAL A 166 10.42 -2.39 -0.86
CA VAL A 166 10.63 -2.35 -2.33
C VAL A 166 9.34 -2.52 -3.12
N PHE A 167 8.49 -3.49 -2.75
CA PHE A 167 7.19 -3.67 -3.40
C PHE A 167 6.19 -2.56 -3.06
N THR A 168 6.40 -1.86 -1.95
CA THR A 168 5.63 -0.66 -1.64
C THR A 168 6.04 0.51 -2.54
N ALA A 169 7.34 0.72 -2.73
CA ALA A 169 7.86 1.72 -3.65
C ALA A 169 7.44 1.43 -5.10
N GLY A 170 7.56 0.18 -5.54
CA GLY A 170 7.20 -0.25 -6.91
C GLY A 170 5.71 -0.18 -7.25
N LYS A 171 4.84 0.30 -6.35
CA LYS A 171 3.44 0.63 -6.69
C LYS A 171 3.29 2.00 -7.33
N SER A 172 4.26 2.88 -7.16
CA SER A 172 4.28 4.18 -7.83
C SER A 172 4.85 4.02 -9.24
N ALA A 173 4.18 4.58 -10.26
CA ALA A 173 4.69 4.64 -11.62
C ALA A 173 6.07 5.31 -11.70
N ARG A 174 6.31 6.32 -10.85
CA ARG A 174 7.60 7.02 -10.76
C ARG A 174 8.75 6.17 -10.24
N ALA A 175 8.47 5.07 -9.54
CA ALA A 175 9.53 4.15 -9.11
C ALA A 175 10.07 3.32 -10.27
N TRP A 176 9.44 3.39 -11.46
CA TRP A 176 9.81 2.64 -12.66
C TRP A 176 10.49 3.47 -13.74
N THR A 177 10.60 4.80 -13.55
CA THR A 177 11.14 5.72 -14.56
C THR A 177 12.66 5.84 -14.53
N GLN A 178 13.37 5.15 -13.63
CA GLN A 178 14.83 5.16 -13.63
C GLN A 178 15.36 4.18 -14.68
N GLU A 179 15.78 4.70 -15.84
CA GLU A 179 16.35 3.91 -16.94
C GLU A 179 17.66 3.21 -16.56
N ASN A 180 18.50 3.84 -15.73
CA ASN A 180 19.81 3.31 -15.29
C ASN A 180 19.79 2.83 -13.84
N ALA A 181 18.85 1.93 -13.52
CA ALA A 181 18.72 1.40 -12.17
C ALA A 181 19.89 0.48 -11.80
N ARG A 182 20.64 0.86 -10.75
CA ARG A 182 21.76 0.08 -10.22
C ARG A 182 21.28 -1.22 -9.57
N ALA A 183 22.10 -2.27 -9.64
CA ALA A 183 21.83 -3.53 -8.95
C ALA A 183 21.71 -3.33 -7.41
N PRO A 184 20.76 -4.03 -6.75
CA PRO A 184 20.60 -4.01 -5.31
C PRO A 184 21.88 -4.29 -4.53
N TRP A 185 22.03 -3.70 -3.35
CA TRP A 185 23.21 -3.79 -2.48
C TRP A 185 23.63 -5.24 -2.18
N PHE A 186 22.66 -6.15 -1.97
CA PHE A 186 22.95 -7.55 -1.66
C PHE A 186 23.50 -8.31 -2.89
N LEU A 187 23.06 -7.97 -4.11
CA LEU A 187 23.62 -8.55 -5.33
C LEU A 187 25.03 -8.03 -5.55
N ARG A 188 25.28 -6.75 -5.27
CA ARG A 188 26.62 -6.16 -5.36
C ARG A 188 27.59 -6.84 -4.37
N ALA A 189 27.14 -7.05 -3.13
CA ALA A 189 27.89 -7.81 -2.13
C ALA A 189 28.12 -9.27 -2.56
N TRP A 190 27.11 -9.90 -3.16
CA TRP A 190 27.19 -11.26 -3.66
C TRP A 190 28.12 -11.39 -4.86
N ASP A 191 28.13 -10.44 -5.79
CA ASP A 191 29.02 -10.46 -6.95
C ASP A 191 30.49 -10.30 -6.52
N TRP A 192 30.73 -9.42 -5.54
CA TRP A 192 32.04 -9.30 -4.90
C TRP A 192 32.47 -10.62 -4.26
N LEU A 193 31.57 -11.32 -3.54
CA LEU A 193 31.87 -12.61 -2.93
C LEU A 193 32.04 -13.75 -3.96
N GLY A 194 31.20 -13.73 -5.00
CA GLY A 194 31.15 -14.71 -6.09
C GLY A 194 32.32 -14.59 -7.06
N SER A 195 32.99 -13.43 -7.11
CA SER A 195 34.24 -13.25 -7.87
C SER A 195 35.35 -14.22 -7.44
N ARG A 196 35.29 -14.73 -6.21
CA ARG A 196 36.28 -15.67 -5.65
C ARG A 196 35.92 -17.14 -5.87
N VAL A 197 34.65 -17.44 -6.18
CA VAL A 197 34.14 -18.82 -6.18
C VAL A 197 33.12 -19.00 -7.31
N ALA A 198 33.50 -19.75 -8.35
CA ALA A 198 32.71 -19.96 -9.56
C ALA A 198 31.23 -20.39 -9.36
N PRO A 199 30.88 -21.33 -8.45
CA PRO A 199 29.48 -21.68 -8.23
C PRO A 199 28.66 -20.55 -7.60
N LEU A 200 29.26 -19.73 -6.72
CA LEU A 200 28.61 -18.56 -6.13
C LEU A 200 28.32 -17.49 -7.19
N GLY A 201 29.27 -17.25 -8.11
CA GLY A 201 29.06 -16.34 -9.25
C GLY A 201 27.94 -16.81 -10.20
N SER A 202 27.84 -18.11 -10.45
CA SER A 202 26.77 -18.67 -11.31
C SER A 202 25.38 -18.50 -10.71
N TYR A 203 25.26 -18.69 -9.40
CA TYR A 203 24.03 -18.42 -8.67
C TYR A 203 23.68 -16.93 -8.68
N GLY A 204 24.67 -16.05 -8.43
CA GLY A 204 24.52 -14.61 -8.46
C GLY A 204 23.95 -14.10 -9.78
N ARG A 205 24.46 -14.59 -10.91
CA ARG A 205 23.93 -14.24 -12.25
C ARG A 205 22.49 -14.67 -12.46
N ARG A 206 22.08 -15.86 -11.99
CA ARG A 206 20.68 -16.30 -12.06
C ARG A 206 19.79 -15.43 -11.18
N TRP A 207 20.24 -15.16 -9.96
CA TRP A 207 19.50 -14.33 -9.02
C TRP A 207 19.34 -12.90 -9.56
N ALA A 208 20.39 -12.34 -10.15
CA ALA A 208 20.37 -11.05 -10.84
C ALA A 208 19.36 -11.02 -11.99
N ARG A 209 19.31 -12.07 -12.81
CA ARG A 209 18.32 -12.17 -13.90
C ARG A 209 16.88 -12.18 -13.39
N VAL A 210 16.61 -12.90 -12.31
CA VAL A 210 15.26 -12.96 -11.71
C VAL A 210 14.87 -11.62 -11.09
N THR A 211 15.82 -10.91 -10.48
CA THR A 211 15.62 -9.61 -9.79
C THR A 211 15.73 -8.39 -10.70
N HIS A 212 16.27 -8.52 -11.92
CA HIS A 212 16.40 -7.41 -12.88
C HIS A 212 15.11 -6.60 -13.07
N PRO A 213 13.92 -7.21 -13.19
CA PRO A 213 12.68 -6.47 -13.35
C PRO A 213 12.25 -5.65 -12.12
N VAL A 214 13.00 -5.64 -11.03
CA VAL A 214 12.72 -4.85 -9.82
C VAL A 214 13.91 -3.97 -9.42
N TYR A 215 14.90 -3.78 -10.30
CA TYR A 215 16.06 -2.94 -10.01
C TYR A 215 15.67 -1.47 -9.82
N SER A 216 14.79 -0.93 -10.66
CA SER A 216 14.32 0.46 -10.55
C SER A 216 13.71 0.78 -9.16
N PRO A 217 12.70 0.03 -8.67
CA PRO A 217 12.18 0.29 -7.34
C PRO A 217 13.18 -0.01 -6.22
N ALA A 218 14.08 -0.98 -6.38
CA ALA A 218 15.13 -1.25 -5.40
C ALA A 218 16.15 -0.11 -5.29
N ALA A 219 16.60 0.44 -6.42
CA ALA A 219 17.49 1.59 -6.47
C ALA A 219 16.86 2.83 -5.83
N CYS A 220 15.55 3.04 -6.03
CA CYS A 220 14.81 4.12 -5.38
C CYS A 220 14.80 3.97 -3.85
N VAL A 221 14.59 2.75 -3.33
CA VAL A 221 14.66 2.45 -1.89
C VAL A 221 16.05 2.72 -1.32
N GLU A 222 17.11 2.36 -2.05
CA GLU A 222 18.49 2.60 -1.62
C GLU A 222 18.88 4.07 -1.61
N GLN A 223 18.34 4.87 -2.55
CA GLN A 223 18.56 6.31 -2.58
C GLN A 223 17.82 7.03 -1.45
N ARG A 224 16.66 6.51 -0.99
CA ARG A 224 15.80 7.16 0.00
C ARG A 224 15.23 6.18 1.05
N PRO A 225 16.08 5.58 1.88
CA PRO A 225 15.67 4.51 2.80
C PRO A 225 14.65 5.00 3.84
N TRP A 226 14.87 6.17 4.44
CA TRP A 226 14.03 6.67 5.52
C TRP A 226 12.63 7.10 5.07
N GLY A 227 12.52 7.81 3.94
CA GLY A 227 11.23 8.26 3.41
C GLY A 227 10.35 7.08 2.98
N LEU A 228 10.94 6.08 2.33
CA LEU A 228 10.21 4.90 1.86
C LEU A 228 9.90 3.91 2.99
N MET A 229 10.73 3.87 4.05
CA MET A 229 10.43 3.09 5.25
C MET A 229 9.26 3.67 6.03
N GLY A 230 9.14 5.00 6.12
CA GLY A 230 7.95 5.66 6.67
C GLY A 230 6.67 5.34 5.88
N LEU A 231 6.75 5.37 4.54
CA LEU A 231 5.64 4.96 3.67
C LEU A 231 5.28 3.48 3.83
N ALA A 232 6.28 2.60 3.95
CA ALA A 232 6.06 1.19 4.20
C ALA A 232 5.42 0.96 5.57
N LEU A 233 5.84 1.66 6.61
CA LEU A 233 5.22 1.57 7.94
C LEU A 233 3.76 2.05 7.92
N ALA A 234 3.50 3.21 7.30
CA ALA A 234 2.13 3.69 7.09
C ALA A 234 1.29 2.65 6.33
N ARG A 235 1.91 1.96 5.37
CA ARG A 235 1.26 0.88 4.62
C ARG A 235 1.03 -0.38 5.46
N ALA A 236 1.97 -0.76 6.32
CA ALA A 236 1.81 -1.88 7.24
C ALA A 236 0.66 -1.61 8.22
N LEU A 237 0.56 -0.39 8.73
CA LEU A 237 -0.59 0.05 9.55
C LEU A 237 -1.89 0.01 8.74
N SER A 238 -1.85 0.39 7.46
CA SER A 238 -3.00 0.25 6.55
C SER A 238 -3.29 -1.19 6.11
N ALA A 239 -2.47 -2.18 6.49
CA ALA A 239 -2.74 -3.57 6.22
C ALA A 239 -3.72 -4.17 7.24
N LEU A 240 -3.95 -3.49 8.37
CA LEU A 240 -4.99 -3.86 9.32
C LEU A 240 -6.36 -3.72 8.63
N PRO A 241 -7.17 -4.80 8.56
CA PRO A 241 -8.30 -4.85 7.65
C PRO A 241 -9.34 -3.76 7.87
N LEU A 242 -9.61 -3.39 9.13
CA LEU A 242 -10.51 -2.30 9.50
C LEU A 242 -9.96 -0.93 9.10
N VAL A 243 -8.67 -0.71 9.34
CA VAL A 243 -7.98 0.55 9.02
C VAL A 243 -7.86 0.73 7.50
N ARG A 244 -7.69 -0.37 6.77
CA ARG A 244 -7.59 -0.41 5.31
C ARG A 244 -8.87 0.04 4.62
N CYS A 245 -10.06 -0.31 5.11
CA CYS A 245 -11.32 0.12 4.50
C CYS A 245 -11.43 1.65 4.43
N PHE A 246 -10.91 2.35 5.45
CA PHE A 246 -10.96 3.82 5.52
C PHE A 246 -9.74 4.52 4.91
N LEU A 247 -8.57 3.86 4.82
CA LEU A 247 -7.34 4.46 4.30
C LEU A 247 -7.08 4.15 2.82
N ARG A 248 -7.77 3.17 2.24
CA ARG A 248 -7.48 2.72 0.86
C ARG A 248 -7.52 3.82 -0.22
N PRO A 249 -8.45 4.78 -0.20
CA PRO A 249 -8.49 5.83 -1.22
C PRO A 249 -7.54 6.99 -0.94
N THR A 250 -7.04 7.12 0.29
CA THR A 250 -6.18 8.24 0.69
C THR A 250 -4.71 7.97 0.39
N ILE A 251 -4.29 6.70 0.42
CA ILE A 251 -2.89 6.29 0.21
C ILE A 251 -2.35 6.59 -1.20
N PRO A 252 -3.05 6.31 -2.32
CA PRO A 252 -2.51 6.56 -3.66
C PRO A 252 -2.28 8.05 -3.90
N VAL A 253 -3.21 8.88 -3.44
CA VAL A 253 -3.16 10.33 -3.63
C VAL A 253 -2.18 10.99 -2.67
N ALA A 254 -2.05 10.51 -1.42
CA ALA A 254 -0.99 10.95 -0.52
C ALA A 254 0.41 10.61 -1.08
N ALA A 255 0.58 9.42 -1.66
CA ALA A 255 1.82 9.05 -2.33
C ALA A 255 2.09 9.93 -3.57
N ALA A 256 1.06 10.24 -4.36
CA ALA A 256 1.16 11.16 -5.49
C ALA A 256 1.58 12.58 -5.05
N HIS A 257 0.98 13.12 -3.99
CA HIS A 257 1.37 14.43 -3.45
C HIS A 257 2.78 14.46 -2.86
N LEU A 258 3.20 13.39 -2.17
CA LEU A 258 4.55 13.30 -1.60
C LEU A 258 5.60 13.25 -2.70
N LEU A 259 5.34 12.50 -3.77
CA LEU A 259 6.20 12.46 -4.94
C LEU A 259 6.13 13.78 -5.75
N ALA A 260 4.98 14.44 -5.84
CA ALA A 260 4.81 15.72 -6.55
C ALA A 260 5.52 16.87 -5.83
N ALA A 261 5.46 16.92 -4.49
CA ALA A 261 6.19 17.89 -3.67
C ALA A 261 7.71 17.77 -3.85
N GLU A 262 8.21 16.57 -4.16
CA GLU A 262 9.63 16.30 -4.40
C GLU A 262 10.07 16.50 -5.86
N GLY A 263 9.13 16.57 -6.81
CA GLY A 263 9.38 16.86 -8.24
C GLY A 263 9.63 18.33 -8.56
N HIS A 264 9.56 19.21 -7.56
CA HIS A 264 10.00 20.61 -7.64
C HIS A 264 11.25 20.81 -6.78
N PRO A 265 12.46 20.45 -7.27
CA PRO A 265 13.66 21.00 -6.68
C PRO A 265 13.66 22.52 -7.00
N VAL A 266 13.96 23.36 -6.01
CA VAL A 266 14.10 24.84 -6.09
C VAL A 266 12.86 25.70 -5.73
N ARG A 267 12.05 25.37 -4.72
CA ARG A 267 11.20 26.41 -4.06
C ARG A 267 10.92 26.23 -2.56
N SER A 268 11.76 25.49 -1.85
CA SER A 268 11.59 25.20 -0.41
C SER A 268 12.70 25.77 0.48
N ALA A 269 13.34 26.87 0.05
CA ALA A 269 14.22 27.66 0.93
C ALA A 269 13.69 29.07 1.25
N ASN A 270 12.60 29.52 0.63
CA ASN A 270 11.90 30.75 1.03
C ASN A 270 10.42 30.66 0.62
N PRO A 271 9.46 30.76 1.55
CA PRO A 271 8.08 31.02 1.15
C PRO A 271 8.05 32.36 0.40
N PRO A 272 7.44 32.46 -0.79
CA PRO A 272 7.36 33.75 -1.47
C PRO A 272 6.54 34.69 -0.59
N ALA A 273 7.05 35.90 -0.35
CA ALA A 273 6.39 36.94 0.44
C ALA A 273 4.95 37.23 -0.04
N SER A 274 4.62 36.87 -1.29
CA SER A 274 3.27 36.91 -1.84
C SER A 274 2.27 35.92 -1.21
N ALA A 275 2.71 34.78 -0.66
CA ALA A 275 1.84 33.84 0.05
C ALA A 275 1.47 34.32 1.47
N LEU A 276 2.36 35.08 2.12
CA LEU A 276 2.06 35.75 3.39
C LEU A 276 1.23 37.03 3.16
N ALA A 277 1.45 37.76 2.07
CA ALA A 277 0.64 38.91 1.68
C ALA A 277 -0.82 38.51 1.34
N ALA A 278 -1.04 37.36 0.72
CA ALA A 278 -2.38 36.86 0.38
C ALA A 278 -3.21 36.40 1.59
N VAL A 279 -2.57 36.07 2.72
CA VAL A 279 -3.26 35.70 3.97
C VAL A 279 -3.56 36.93 4.83
N GLY A 280 -2.81 38.03 4.65
CA GLY A 280 -2.98 39.28 5.39
C GLY A 280 -3.99 40.27 4.80
N SER A 281 -4.50 40.06 3.58
CA SER A 281 -5.34 41.04 2.87
C SER A 281 -6.82 40.70 2.79
N LEU A 282 -7.36 39.86 3.68
CA LEU A 282 -8.81 39.71 3.83
C LEU A 282 -9.36 40.92 4.61
N PRO A 283 -10.20 41.79 4.00
CA PRO A 283 -10.79 42.91 4.72
C PRO A 283 -11.80 42.39 5.76
N PRO A 284 -11.70 42.82 7.02
CA PRO A 284 -12.63 42.43 8.07
C PRO A 284 -13.88 43.32 7.99
N ASP A 285 -14.69 43.15 6.94
CA ASP A 285 -16.08 43.60 6.92
C ASP A 285 -16.77 43.13 5.63
N ALA A 286 -17.28 41.90 5.67
CA ALA A 286 -18.30 41.45 4.73
C ALA A 286 -19.43 40.83 5.54
N THR A 287 -20.31 41.71 6.04
CA THR A 287 -21.60 41.33 6.62
C THR A 287 -22.42 40.55 5.59
N PRO A 288 -23.13 39.48 5.99
CA PRO A 288 -23.94 38.68 5.07
C PRO A 288 -25.13 39.50 4.54
N ALA A 289 -25.18 39.69 3.22
CA ALA A 289 -26.29 40.34 2.54
C ALA A 289 -27.59 39.55 2.73
N SER A 290 -28.66 40.27 3.09
CA SER A 290 -30.01 39.73 3.25
C SER A 290 -30.57 39.10 1.96
N PRO A 291 -31.46 38.10 2.06
CA PRO A 291 -32.05 37.45 0.88
C PRO A 291 -33.02 38.40 0.15
N PRO A 292 -33.12 38.31 -1.19
CA PRO A 292 -34.02 39.15 -1.97
C PRO A 292 -35.50 38.78 -1.73
N LEU A 293 -36.34 39.80 -1.59
CA LEU A 293 -37.80 39.70 -1.51
C LEU A 293 -38.42 39.24 -2.84
N PRO A 294 -39.60 38.58 -2.81
CA PRO A 294 -40.29 38.14 -4.02
C PRO A 294 -40.85 39.34 -4.78
N VAL A 295 -40.57 39.41 -6.09
CA VAL A 295 -41.15 40.40 -6.99
C VAL A 295 -42.62 40.04 -7.24
N ALA A 296 -43.50 40.92 -6.77
CA ALA A 296 -44.92 40.89 -7.12
C ALA A 296 -45.12 41.37 -8.56
N GLY A 297 -45.83 40.59 -9.38
CA GLY A 297 -46.42 41.07 -10.63
C GLY A 297 -45.98 40.31 -11.89
N ALA A 298 -46.58 39.13 -12.11
CA ALA A 298 -46.76 38.61 -13.46
C ALA A 298 -48.16 37.98 -13.55
N ARG A 299 -49.07 38.70 -14.22
CA ARG A 299 -50.40 38.22 -14.61
C ARG A 299 -50.23 37.15 -15.71
N PRO A 300 -50.95 36.03 -15.67
CA PRO A 300 -50.98 35.11 -16.80
C PRO A 300 -51.87 35.68 -17.93
N PRO A 301 -51.52 35.47 -19.22
CA PRO A 301 -52.45 35.73 -20.31
C PRO A 301 -53.33 34.50 -20.59
N GLY A 302 -54.63 34.75 -20.80
CA GLY A 302 -55.56 33.95 -21.61
C GLY A 302 -55.90 32.56 -21.11
#